data_AF-A0AA90VDX1-F1
#
_entry.id   AF-A0AA90VDX1-F1
#
_cell.length_a   1.000
_cell.length_b   1.000
_cell.length_c   1.000
_cell.angle_alpha   90.00
_cell.angle_beta   90.00
_cell.angle_gamma   90.00
#
_symmetry.space_group_name_H-M   'P 1'
#
loop_
_entity.id
_entity.type
_entity.pdbx_description
1 polymer ?
#
loop_
_entity_poly.entity_id
_entity_poly.type
_entity_poly.pdbx_seq_one_letter_code
_entity_poly.pdbx_strand_id
1 'polypeptide(L)' 'MSKERRVLELVPPSCQITHETVICHGHECGYCHGNGYFWGRDANWESVKVPCPICQGKKEMKAIIEITWLPDNEKTTKK' A
#
# COMPACT_ATOMS: atom_id res chain seq x y z
N MET A 1 9.90 19.18 -13.03
CA MET A 1 9.11 18.29 -12.14
C MET A 1 10.08 17.36 -11.43
N SER A 2 10.17 17.42 -10.11
CA SER A 2 10.98 16.49 -9.30
C SER A 2 10.23 15.17 -9.10
N LYS A 3 10.97 14.07 -8.93
CA LYS A 3 10.40 12.75 -8.62
C LYS A 3 11.07 12.20 -7.37
N GLU A 4 10.30 11.97 -6.32
CA GLU A 4 10.77 11.24 -5.14
C GLU A 4 10.88 9.75 -5.47
N ARG A 5 11.96 9.10 -5.02
CA ARG A 5 12.13 7.65 -5.06
C ARG A 5 12.47 7.19 -3.65
N ARG A 6 11.75 6.17 -3.16
CA ARG A 6 12.06 5.48 -1.91
C ARG A 6 12.67 4.12 -2.26
N VAL A 7 13.80 3.79 -1.63
CA VAL A 7 14.51 2.53 -1.82
C VAL A 7 14.63 1.86 -0.46
N LEU A 8 14.34 0.56 -0.42
CA LEU A 8 14.57 -0.27 0.76
C LEU A 8 15.84 -1.09 0.52
N GLU A 9 16.85 -0.86 1.34
CA GLU A 9 18.09 -1.65 1.34
C GLU A 9 17.96 -2.76 2.38
N LEU A 10 18.19 -4.00 1.97
CA LEU A 10 18.13 -5.16 2.86
C LEU A 10 19.50 -5.37 3.51
N VAL A 11 19.55 -5.27 4.83
CA VAL A 11 20.75 -5.53 5.63
C VAL A 11 20.48 -6.69 6.56
N PRO A 12 21.31 -7.76 6.56
CA PRO A 12 21.10 -8.90 7.45
C PRO A 12 20.97 -8.46 8.92
N PRO A 13 20.07 -9.08 9.70
CA PRO A 13 19.84 -8.68 11.08
C PRO A 13 21.09 -8.93 11.93
N SER A 14 21.54 -7.93 12.68
CA SER A 14 22.70 -8.00 13.58
C SER A 14 22.33 -8.48 14.99
N CYS A 15 21.06 -8.75 15.24
CA CYS A 15 20.49 -9.19 16.52
C CYS A 15 19.39 -10.23 16.25
N GLN A 16 18.75 -10.76 17.29
CA GLN A 16 17.74 -11.84 17.18
C GLN A 16 16.39 -11.39 16.57
N ILE A 17 16.41 -10.44 15.63
CA ILE A 17 15.24 -10.03 14.86
C ILE A 17 15.11 -10.97 13.66
N THR A 18 14.01 -11.72 13.60
CA THR A 18 13.68 -12.61 12.49
C THR A 18 12.57 -12.07 11.60
N HIS A 19 11.87 -11.02 12.03
CA HIS A 19 10.79 -10.39 11.29
C HIS A 19 10.82 -8.88 11.46
N GLU A 20 10.58 -8.15 10.38
CA GLU A 20 10.42 -6.70 10.40
C GLU A 20 9.31 -6.25 9.45
N THR A 21 8.73 -5.09 9.75
CA THR A 21 7.65 -4.50 8.97
C THR A 21 7.97 -3.05 8.65
N VAL A 22 7.95 -2.72 7.36
CA VAL A 22 8.11 -1.35 6.87
C VAL A 22 6.77 -0.87 6.34
N ILE A 23 6.31 0.29 6.82
CA ILE A 23 5.06 0.90 6.36
C ILE A 23 5.37 2.20 5.62
N CYS A 24 5.07 2.22 4.34
CA CYS A 24 5.22 3.39 3.49
C CYS A 24 3.86 4.07 3.31
N HIS A 25 3.71 5.28 3.88
CA HIS A 25 2.49 6.07 3.82
C HIS A 25 2.49 7.08 2.67
N GLY A 26 1.31 7.63 2.36
CA GLY A 26 1.13 8.81 1.51
C GLY A 26 1.25 8.53 0.02
N HIS A 27 1.04 7.30 -0.43
CA HIS A 27 1.02 6.98 -1.85
C HIS A 27 -0.33 7.40 -2.43
N GLU A 28 -0.35 8.35 -3.36
CA GLU A 28 -1.59 8.73 -4.04
C GLU A 28 -2.27 7.47 -4.62
N CYS A 29 -3.58 7.36 -4.41
CA CYS A 29 -4.35 6.27 -4.99
C CYS A 29 -4.37 6.40 -6.51
N GLY A 30 -3.57 5.58 -7.19
CA GLY A 30 -3.47 5.59 -8.65
C GLY A 30 -4.76 5.21 -9.38
N TYR A 31 -5.73 4.59 -8.71
CA TYR A 31 -7.02 4.23 -9.33
C TYR A 31 -7.93 5.44 -9.51
N CYS A 32 -8.01 6.31 -8.50
CA CYS A 32 -8.81 7.53 -8.57
C CYS A 32 -7.97 8.80 -8.75
N HIS A 33 -6.65 8.66 -8.94
CA HIS A 33 -5.69 9.76 -9.08
C HIS A 33 -5.84 10.81 -7.97
N GLY A 34 -5.90 10.34 -6.72
CA GLY A 34 -6.06 11.21 -5.55
C GLY A 34 -7.44 11.86 -5.38
N ASN A 35 -8.41 11.60 -6.28
CA ASN A 35 -9.75 12.21 -6.18
C ASN A 35 -10.58 11.64 -5.01
N GLY A 36 -10.44 10.33 -4.77
CA GLY A 36 -11.14 9.61 -3.70
C GLY A 36 -12.56 9.14 -4.06
N TYR A 37 -13.10 9.56 -5.21
CA TYR A 37 -14.43 9.13 -5.67
C TYR A 37 -14.50 9.10 -7.20
N PHE A 38 -15.59 8.52 -7.71
CA PHE A 38 -16.02 8.63 -9.10
C PHE A 38 -17.42 9.22 -9.14
N TRP A 39 -17.77 9.91 -10.22
CA TRP A 39 -19.14 10.34 -10.43
C TRP A 39 -20.01 9.14 -10.81
N GLY A 40 -21.12 8.98 -10.09
CA GLY A 40 -22.16 8.00 -10.40
C GLY A 40 -23.54 8.66 -10.38
N ARG A 41 -24.57 7.83 -10.49
CA ARG A 41 -25.96 8.26 -10.33
C ARG A 41 -26.64 7.39 -9.28
N ASP A 42 -27.54 7.98 -8.50
CA ASP A 42 -28.38 7.24 -7.56
C ASP A 42 -29.68 6.74 -8.23
N ALA A 43 -30.60 6.18 -7.42
CA ALA A 43 -31.88 5.67 -7.89
C ALA A 43 -32.81 6.76 -8.46
N ASN A 44 -32.59 8.01 -8.08
CA ASN A 44 -33.33 9.18 -8.54
C ASN A 44 -32.65 9.85 -9.75
N TRP A 45 -31.61 9.21 -10.32
CA TRP A 45 -30.77 9.74 -11.40
C TRP A 45 -29.97 11.01 -11.04
N GLU A 46 -29.87 11.34 -9.75
CA GLU A 46 -29.08 12.48 -9.29
C GLU A 46 -27.58 12.13 -9.29
N SER A 47 -26.74 13.12 -9.59
CA SER A 47 -25.29 12.92 -9.62
C SER A 47 -24.73 12.79 -8.22
N VAL A 48 -24.12 11.65 -7.92
CA VAL A 48 -23.55 11.36 -6.60
C VAL A 48 -22.06 11.04 -6.70
N LYS A 49 -21.33 11.33 -5.61
CA LYS A 49 -19.92 10.94 -5.48
C LYS A 49 -19.84 9.55 -4.88
N VAL A 50 -19.51 8.56 -5.71
CA VAL A 50 -19.32 7.18 -5.27
C VAL A 50 -17.89 7.01 -4.78
N PRO A 51 -17.65 6.64 -3.51
CA PRO A 51 -16.30 6.46 -2.98
C PRO A 51 -15.47 5.51 -3.86
N CYS A 52 -14.20 5.84 -4.07
CA CYS A 52 -13.27 5.00 -4.80
C CYS A 52 -13.22 3.61 -4.14
N PRO A 53 -13.44 2.50 -4.85
CA PRO A 53 -13.49 1.17 -4.25
C PRO A 53 -12.13 0.70 -3.71
N ILE A 54 -11.03 1.30 -4.19
CA ILE A 54 -9.67 0.93 -3.81
C ILE A 54 -9.24 1.64 -2.53
N CYS A 55 -9.26 2.98 -2.52
CA CYS A 55 -8.87 3.76 -1.33
C CYS A 55 -10.03 4.08 -0.40
N GLN A 56 -11.26 3.70 -0.73
CA GLN A 56 -12.47 3.92 0.07
C GLN A 56 -12.65 5.40 0.48
N GLY A 57 -12.43 6.32 -0.45
CA GLY A 57 -12.52 7.76 -0.18
C GLY A 57 -11.29 8.40 0.47
N LYS A 58 -10.29 7.62 0.91
CA LYS A 58 -9.09 8.14 1.61
C LYS A 58 -8.09 8.87 0.71
N LYS A 59 -8.20 8.75 -0.61
CA LYS A 59 -7.34 9.39 -1.64
C LYS A 59 -5.89 8.90 -1.68
N GLU A 60 -5.39 8.37 -0.58
CA GLU A 60 -4.05 7.82 -0.44
C GLU A 60 -4.08 6.37 0.02
N MET A 61 -2.98 5.67 -0.22
CA MET A 61 -2.72 4.28 0.11
C MET A 61 -1.45 4.19 0.94
N LYS A 62 -1.35 3.12 1.74
CA LYS A 62 -0.11 2.70 2.38
C LYS A 62 0.34 1.37 1.81
N ALA A 63 1.65 1.20 1.62
CA ALA A 63 2.25 -0.09 1.34
C ALA A 63 2.81 -0.67 2.65
N ILE A 64 2.54 -1.95 2.90
CA ILE A 64 3.10 -2.71 4.03
C ILE A 64 4.03 -3.74 3.42
N ILE A 65 5.30 -3.72 3.85
CA ILE A 65 6.32 -4.66 3.42
C ILE A 65 6.71 -5.46 4.67
N GLU A 66 6.50 -6.77 4.61
CA GLU A 66 6.89 -7.70 5.66
C GLU A 66 8.12 -8.47 5.19
N ILE A 67 9.17 -8.44 6.00
CA ILE A 67 10.42 -9.14 5.73
C ILE A 67 10.59 -10.19 6.81
N THR A 68 10.81 -11.43 6.38
CA THR A 68 11.14 -12.56 7.25
C THR A 68 12.54 -13.03 6.90
N TRP A 69 13.40 -13.06 7.91
CA TRP A 69 14.78 -13.51 7.80
C TRP A 69 14.85 -14.99 8.17
N LEU A 70 15.32 -15.82 7.22
CA LEU A 70 15.55 -17.24 7.43
C LEU A 70 16.99 -17.59 6.99
N PRO A 71 17.60 -18.62 7.58
CA PRO A 71 18.73 -19.28 6.97
C PRO A 71 18.39 -19.70 5.53
N ASP A 72 19.34 -19.55 4.61
CA ASP A 72 19.16 -19.80 3.17
C ASP A 72 18.59 -21.20 2.83
N ASN A 73 18.86 -22.18 3.70
CA ASN A 73 18.43 -23.57 3.52
C ASN A 73 17.10 -23.91 4.23
N GLU A 74 16.46 -22.95 4.90
CA GLU A 74 15.20 -23.16 5.61
C GLU A 74 14.00 -22.89 4.68
N LYS A 75 13.07 -23.85 4.62
CA LYS A 75 11.90 -23.75 3.73
C LYS A 75 10.83 -22.87 4.36
N THR A 76 10.38 -21.83 3.67
CA THR A 76 9.14 -21.13 4.01
C THR A 76 7.94 -22.04 3.72
N THR A 77 7.31 -22.61 4.75
CA THR A 77 5.95 -23.15 4.64
C THR A 77 4.98 -21.98 4.55
N LYS A 78 4.68 -21.54 3.32
CA LYS A 78 3.58 -20.60 3.08
C LYS A 78 2.27 -21.31 3.48
N LYS A 79 1.58 -20.76 4.47
CA LYS A 79 0.27 -21.24 4.92
C LYS A 79 -0.83 -20.54 4.14
#